data_AF-A0A327Z7I3-F1
#
_entry.id   AF-A0A327Z7I3-F1
#
_cell.length_a   1.000
_cell.length_b   1.000
_cell.length_c   1.000
_cell.angle_alpha   90.00
_cell.angle_beta   90.00
_cell.angle_gamma   90.00
#
_symmetry.space_group_name_H-M   'P 1'
#
loop_
_entity.id
_entity.type
_entity.pdbx_description
1 polymer ?
#
loop_
_entity_poly.entity_id
_entity_poly.type
_entity_poly.pdbx_seq_one_letter_code
_entity_poly.pdbx_strand_id
1 'polypeptide(L)'
;MIDEQTEKRKGSFWRELPILLGVAILVAVLVRAFVLQTFYIPSPSMEHTLNVWDRVLVNKLVYDFRDPRRGEIVVFKAPSEWQSGTEGEDFIKRVIGTPGDNVVCCDSEQRLVINGVSLDESYIYTEDDGTRNQVADQNFDITVPAGRIWVMGDHREASGDSLEHYEQSSATDEAGKLADATVPIESVVGRAFTIFWPANRATWLSVPDEYETIPNASGQ
;
A
#
# COMPACT_ATOMS: atom_id res chain seq x y z
N MET A 1 35.12 -14.79 60.45
CA MET A 1 35.39 -13.83 59.37
C MET A 1 36.36 -14.48 58.40
N ILE A 2 35.99 -14.62 57.14
CA ILE A 2 36.73 -14.19 55.93
C ILE A 2 35.97 -14.75 54.71
N ASP A 3 35.18 -13.84 54.15
CA ASP A 3 34.69 -13.65 52.79
C ASP A 3 34.67 -14.79 51.76
N GLU A 4 33.43 -15.04 51.34
CA GLU A 4 32.99 -15.46 50.02
C GLU A 4 33.58 -14.56 48.91
N GLN A 5 34.48 -15.10 48.09
CA GLN A 5 34.95 -14.45 46.88
C GLN A 5 34.35 -15.18 45.67
N THR A 6 33.19 -14.68 45.21
CA THR A 6 32.58 -15.09 43.95
C THR A 6 33.35 -14.44 42.79
N GLU A 7 34.38 -15.14 42.30
CA GLU A 7 35.12 -14.77 41.08
C GLU A 7 34.21 -14.87 39.84
N LYS A 8 33.63 -13.75 39.42
CA LYS A 8 32.97 -13.63 38.11
C LYS A 8 34.02 -13.68 37.00
N ARG A 9 34.06 -14.82 36.28
CA ARG A 9 34.87 -15.04 35.07
C ARG A 9 34.62 -13.94 34.00
N LYS A 10 35.52 -12.96 33.92
CA LYS A 10 35.52 -11.87 32.92
C LYS A 10 35.94 -12.29 31.48
N GLY A 11 36.25 -13.57 31.25
CA GLY A 11 36.79 -14.06 29.96
C GLY A 11 35.77 -14.54 28.91
N SER A 12 34.53 -14.83 29.30
CA SER A 12 33.46 -15.28 28.36
C SER A 12 32.84 -14.10 27.61
N PHE A 13 32.61 -13.00 28.34
CA PHE A 13 31.87 -11.84 27.84
C PHE A 13 32.47 -11.22 26.57
N TRP A 14 33.79 -11.05 26.51
CA TRP A 14 34.47 -10.45 25.36
C TRP A 14 34.62 -11.39 24.16
N ARG A 15 34.43 -12.71 24.33
CA ARG A 15 34.40 -13.69 23.24
C ARG A 15 32.98 -13.91 22.71
N GLU A 16 31.99 -13.86 23.59
CA GLU A 16 30.57 -13.98 23.24
C GLU A 16 30.03 -12.70 22.57
N LEU A 17 30.53 -11.52 22.96
CA LEU A 17 30.09 -10.24 22.42
C LEU A 17 30.25 -10.13 20.88
N PRO A 18 31.40 -10.48 20.25
CA PRO A 18 31.52 -10.48 18.80
C PRO A 18 30.57 -11.48 18.10
N ILE A 19 30.33 -12.64 18.70
CA ILE A 19 29.40 -13.65 18.15
C ILE A 19 27.97 -13.11 18.19
N LEU A 20 27.54 -12.56 19.33
CA LEU A 20 26.22 -11.96 19.48
C LEU A 20 26.03 -10.77 18.53
N LEU A 21 27.04 -9.92 18.39
CA LEU A 21 27.02 -8.81 17.42
C LEU A 21 26.92 -9.33 15.99
N GLY A 22 27.69 -10.35 15.63
CA GLY A 22 27.66 -10.98 14.31
C GLY A 22 26.29 -11.58 13.98
N VAL A 23 25.69 -12.28 14.94
CA VAL A 23 24.33 -12.82 14.80
C VAL A 23 23.31 -11.69 14.66
N ALA A 24 23.40 -10.64 15.47
CA ALA A 24 22.50 -9.49 15.39
C ALA A 24 22.58 -8.79 14.02
N ILE A 25 23.79 -8.59 13.49
CA ILE A 25 24.00 -8.02 12.14
C ILE A 25 23.41 -8.95 11.08
N LEU A 26 23.67 -10.25 11.16
CA LEU A 26 23.12 -11.23 10.22
C LEU A 26 21.58 -11.20 10.22
N VAL A 27 20.96 -11.21 11.39
CA VAL A 27 19.51 -11.11 11.53
C VAL A 27 19.00 -9.79 10.94
N ALA A 28 19.64 -8.66 11.23
CA ALA A 28 19.25 -7.37 10.67
C ALA A 28 19.33 -7.34 9.14
N VAL A 29 20.36 -7.96 8.55
CA VAL A 29 20.51 -8.09 7.09
C VAL A 29 19.39 -8.96 6.52
N LEU A 30 19.07 -10.10 7.14
CA LEU A 30 17.97 -10.97 6.69
C LEU A 30 16.62 -10.28 6.78
N VAL A 31 16.34 -9.58 7.89
CA VAL A 31 15.11 -8.80 8.06
C VAL A 31 15.01 -7.73 6.98
N ARG A 32 16.08 -7.00 6.70
CA ARG A 32 16.10 -5.98 5.65
C ARG A 32 15.99 -6.56 4.23
N ALA A 33 16.54 -7.75 4.00
CA ALA A 33 16.49 -8.39 2.69
C ALA A 33 15.09 -8.96 2.38
N PHE A 34 14.44 -9.59 3.36
CA PHE A 34 13.26 -10.41 3.13
C PHE A 34 11.97 -9.88 3.78
N VAL A 35 12.06 -9.09 4.84
CA VAL A 35 10.88 -8.72 5.64
C VAL A 35 10.47 -7.27 5.43
N LEU A 36 11.43 -6.34 5.58
CA LEU A 36 11.16 -4.91 5.63
C LEU A 36 11.96 -4.14 4.57
N GLN A 37 11.26 -3.34 3.79
CA GLN A 37 11.85 -2.40 2.85
C GLN A 37 11.40 -0.98 3.15
N THR A 38 12.31 -0.03 3.02
CA THR A 38 12.05 1.40 3.22
C THR A 38 11.85 2.07 1.88
N PHE A 39 10.79 2.85 1.76
CA PHE A 39 10.52 3.70 0.59
C PHE A 39 10.44 5.17 0.99
N TYR A 40 10.85 6.05 0.10
CA TYR A 40 10.58 7.49 0.22
C TYR A 40 9.45 7.86 -0.76
N ILE A 41 8.64 8.85 -0.42
CA ILE A 41 7.48 9.27 -1.22
C ILE A 41 7.88 10.45 -2.13
N PRO A 42 7.92 10.27 -3.47
CA PRO A 42 8.37 11.32 -4.39
C PRO A 42 7.22 12.20 -4.94
N SER A 43 5.95 11.79 -4.77
CA SER A 43 4.80 12.40 -5.45
C SER A 43 3.64 12.71 -4.49
N PRO A 44 2.72 13.62 -4.87
CA PRO A 44 1.56 13.98 -4.06
C PRO A 44 0.33 13.06 -4.25
N SER A 45 0.40 12.00 -5.07
CA SER A 45 -0.77 11.13 -5.35
C SER A 45 -1.45 10.49 -4.13
N MET A 46 -0.77 10.48 -2.98
CA MET A 46 -1.29 9.98 -1.71
C MET A 46 -1.30 11.07 -0.63
N GLU A 47 -1.26 12.35 -1.01
CA GLU A 47 -1.11 13.49 -0.09
C GLU A 47 -2.19 13.51 1.01
N HIS A 48 -1.86 14.10 2.16
CA HIS A 48 -2.54 14.00 3.45
C HIS A 48 -2.39 12.64 4.15
N THR A 49 -2.45 11.53 3.40
CA THR A 49 -2.09 10.21 3.95
C THR A 49 -0.58 10.02 3.98
N LEU A 50 0.08 10.27 2.84
CA LEU A 50 1.53 10.21 2.61
C LEU A 50 1.93 11.48 1.87
N ASN A 51 2.69 12.37 2.51
CA ASN A 51 3.17 13.57 1.82
C ASN A 51 4.54 13.33 1.23
N VAL A 52 4.90 14.19 0.27
CA VAL A 52 6.23 14.22 -0.33
C VAL A 52 7.29 14.26 0.77
N TRP A 53 8.34 13.45 0.60
CA TRP A 53 9.46 13.23 1.53
C TRP A 53 9.19 12.33 2.74
N ASP A 54 7.98 11.81 2.93
CA ASP A 54 7.75 10.77 3.92
C ASP A 54 8.59 9.53 3.62
N ARG A 55 8.94 8.81 4.68
CA ARG A 55 9.53 7.48 4.58
C ARG A 55 8.63 6.46 5.25
N VAL A 56 8.30 5.43 4.49
CA VAL A 56 7.42 4.35 4.92
C VAL A 56 8.19 3.05 5.06
N LEU A 57 7.75 2.21 6.00
CA LEU A 57 8.16 0.81 6.07
C LEU A 57 7.11 -0.07 5.41
N VAL A 58 7.60 -0.98 4.58
CA VAL A 58 6.80 -1.93 3.81
C VAL A 58 7.09 -3.34 4.30
N ASN A 59 6.04 -4.08 4.64
CA ASN A 59 6.11 -5.51 4.94
C ASN A 59 5.96 -6.30 3.64
N LYS A 60 7.03 -6.99 3.24
CA LYS A 60 7.08 -7.79 2.00
C LYS A 60 6.43 -9.15 2.16
N LEU A 61 6.59 -9.77 3.33
CA LEU A 61 6.14 -11.14 3.58
C LEU A 61 4.62 -11.28 3.66
N VAL A 62 3.89 -10.22 3.95
CA VAL A 62 2.45 -10.32 4.21
C VAL A 62 1.68 -10.90 3.03
N TYR A 63 2.12 -10.62 1.80
CA TYR A 63 1.44 -11.09 0.60
C TYR A 63 1.93 -12.44 0.06
N ASP A 64 2.95 -13.04 0.69
CA ASP A 64 3.32 -14.44 0.43
C ASP A 64 2.34 -15.43 1.10
N PHE A 65 1.55 -14.95 2.06
CA PHE A 65 0.64 -15.78 2.87
C PHE A 65 -0.84 -15.43 2.71
N ARG A 66 -1.17 -14.28 2.13
CA ARG A 66 -2.55 -13.83 1.89
C ARG A 66 -2.60 -12.78 0.78
N ASP A 67 -3.76 -12.59 0.18
CA ASP A 67 -3.94 -11.53 -0.80
C ASP A 67 -4.04 -10.13 -0.14
N PRO A 68 -3.75 -9.05 -0.91
CA PRO A 68 -4.07 -7.68 -0.52
C PRO A 68 -5.55 -7.51 -0.22
N ARG A 69 -5.86 -6.74 0.82
CA ARG A 69 -7.23 -6.43 1.22
C ARG A 69 -7.57 -4.98 0.89
N ARG A 70 -8.88 -4.72 0.73
CA ARG A 70 -9.39 -3.36 0.54
C ARG A 70 -8.92 -2.43 1.66
N GLY A 71 -8.67 -1.18 1.31
CA GLY A 71 -8.15 -0.13 2.18
C GLY A 71 -6.67 -0.25 2.57
N GLU A 72 -5.98 -1.35 2.23
CA GLU A 72 -4.53 -1.45 2.47
C GLU A 72 -3.76 -0.55 1.50
N ILE A 73 -2.68 0.07 2.00
CA ILE A 73 -1.74 0.84 1.17
C ILE A 73 -0.63 -0.10 0.73
N VAL A 74 -0.43 -0.21 -0.57
CA VAL A 74 0.48 -1.18 -1.17
C VAL A 74 1.53 -0.50 -2.02
N VAL A 75 2.75 -1.04 -1.98
CA VAL A 75 3.78 -0.75 -2.96
C VAL A 75 3.78 -1.86 -3.99
N PHE A 76 3.80 -1.51 -5.28
CA PHE A 76 3.80 -2.46 -6.39
C PHE A 76 4.66 -1.95 -7.53
N LYS A 77 5.15 -2.88 -8.35
CA LYS A 77 5.79 -2.53 -9.62
C LYS A 77 4.70 -2.18 -10.62
N ALA A 78 4.75 -0.98 -11.17
CA ALA A 78 3.79 -0.54 -12.17
C ALA A 78 3.79 -1.49 -13.38
N PRO A 79 2.61 -1.87 -13.90
CA PRO A 79 2.49 -2.53 -15.20
C PRO A 79 3.20 -1.73 -16.30
N SER A 80 3.63 -2.40 -17.39
CA SER A 80 4.33 -1.75 -18.51
C SER A 80 3.52 -0.59 -19.11
N GLU A 81 2.20 -0.70 -19.06
CA GLU A 81 1.23 0.24 -19.59
C GLU A 81 1.22 1.56 -18.80
N TRP A 82 1.72 1.56 -17.57
CA TRP A 82 1.70 2.72 -16.66
C TRP A 82 3.02 3.50 -16.70
N GLN A 83 4.07 2.91 -17.28
CA GLN A 83 5.41 3.45 -17.23
C GLN A 83 5.60 4.48 -18.35
N SER A 84 6.02 5.69 -17.97
CA SER A 84 6.31 6.79 -18.92
C SER A 84 7.80 6.85 -19.34
N GLY A 85 8.62 5.89 -18.88
CA GLY A 85 10.06 5.91 -19.04
C GLY A 85 10.76 4.57 -18.77
N THR A 86 11.59 4.51 -17.73
CA THR A 86 12.43 3.34 -17.42
C THR A 86 11.66 2.23 -16.70
N GLU A 87 11.90 0.98 -17.11
CA GLU A 87 11.36 -0.20 -16.43
C GLU A 87 11.67 -0.23 -14.93
N GLY A 88 10.65 -0.53 -14.12
CA GLY A 88 10.82 -0.83 -12.69
C GLY A 88 10.51 0.32 -11.72
N GLU A 89 9.60 1.23 -12.08
CA GLU A 89 9.08 2.22 -11.14
C GLU A 89 8.14 1.56 -10.12
N ASP A 90 8.44 1.75 -8.83
CA ASP A 90 7.60 1.30 -7.72
C ASP A 90 6.56 2.39 -7.40
N PHE A 91 5.28 2.02 -7.40
CA PHE A 91 4.16 2.89 -7.11
C PHE A 91 3.58 2.55 -5.75
N ILE A 92 3.01 3.55 -5.09
CA ILE A 92 2.28 3.39 -3.83
C ILE A 92 0.88 3.96 -3.99
N LYS A 93 -0.13 3.15 -3.69
CA LYS A 93 -1.56 3.48 -3.81
C LYS A 93 -2.37 2.71 -2.76
N ARG A 94 -3.64 3.08 -2.60
CA ARG A 94 -4.61 2.35 -1.78
C ARG A 94 -5.34 1.30 -2.61
N VAL A 95 -5.48 0.10 -2.09
CA VAL A 95 -6.34 -0.95 -2.68
C VAL A 95 -7.79 -0.55 -2.44
N ILE A 96 -8.53 -0.26 -3.50
CA ILE A 96 -9.97 0.03 -3.43
C ILE A 96 -10.75 -1.26 -3.67
N GLY A 97 -10.40 -1.99 -4.72
CA GLY A 97 -11.04 -3.25 -5.11
C GLY A 97 -10.07 -4.43 -5.16
N THR A 98 -10.57 -5.59 -4.76
CA THR A 98 -9.91 -6.90 -4.80
C THR A 98 -10.62 -7.83 -5.79
N PRO A 99 -10.05 -8.99 -6.17
CA PRO A 99 -10.64 -9.86 -7.18
C PRO A 99 -12.14 -10.11 -6.99
N GLY A 100 -12.91 -9.87 -8.05
CA GLY A 100 -14.37 -10.05 -8.08
C GLY A 100 -15.18 -8.86 -7.58
N ASP A 101 -14.57 -7.85 -6.98
CA ASP A 101 -15.31 -6.67 -6.52
C ASP A 101 -15.92 -5.90 -7.69
N ASN A 102 -17.19 -5.53 -7.54
CA ASN A 102 -17.83 -4.55 -8.37
C ASN A 102 -17.59 -3.16 -7.77
N VAL A 103 -16.86 -2.31 -8.48
CA VAL A 103 -16.53 -0.94 -8.06
C VAL A 103 -17.21 0.02 -9.03
N VAL A 104 -18.05 0.90 -8.48
CA VAL A 104 -18.87 1.81 -9.26
C VAL A 104 -18.65 3.23 -8.77
N CYS A 105 -18.37 4.15 -9.69
CA CYS A 105 -18.61 5.56 -9.48
C CYS A 105 -19.88 5.99 -10.22
N CYS A 106 -20.88 6.55 -9.55
CA CYS A 106 -20.95 6.87 -8.12
C CYS A 106 -22.39 6.83 -7.58
N ASP A 107 -22.54 6.83 -6.25
CA ASP A 107 -23.85 7.09 -5.63
C ASP A 107 -24.28 8.56 -5.77
N SER A 108 -25.49 8.87 -5.28
CA SER A 108 -26.05 10.23 -5.34
C SER A 108 -25.28 11.27 -4.53
N GLU A 109 -24.42 10.84 -3.61
CA GLU A 109 -23.58 11.69 -2.75
C GLU A 109 -22.13 11.75 -3.27
N GLN A 110 -21.87 11.29 -4.50
CA GLN A 110 -20.53 11.26 -5.12
C GLN A 110 -19.54 10.40 -4.32
N ARG A 111 -19.99 9.25 -3.82
CA ARG A 111 -19.13 8.23 -3.22
C ARG A 111 -18.96 7.02 -4.12
N LEU A 112 -17.81 6.37 -4.01
CA LEU A 112 -17.60 5.05 -4.60
C LEU A 112 -18.56 4.05 -3.96
N VAL A 113 -19.08 3.14 -4.77
CA VAL A 113 -19.92 2.02 -4.34
C VAL A 113 -19.18 0.74 -4.63
N ILE A 114 -18.94 -0.07 -3.60
CA ILE A 114 -18.24 -1.35 -3.71
C ILE A 114 -19.19 -2.46 -3.28
N ASN A 115 -19.48 -3.39 -4.18
CA ASN A 115 -20.43 -4.49 -3.97
C ASN A 115 -21.79 -4.01 -3.41
N GLY A 116 -22.27 -2.86 -3.92
CA GLY A 116 -23.54 -2.24 -3.53
C GLY A 116 -23.50 -1.43 -2.23
N VAL A 117 -22.35 -1.30 -1.57
CA VAL A 117 -22.17 -0.48 -0.36
C VAL A 117 -21.39 0.79 -0.69
N SER A 118 -21.97 1.95 -0.38
CA SER A 118 -21.27 3.23 -0.49
C SER A 118 -20.12 3.31 0.51
N LEU A 119 -18.94 3.67 0.02
CA LEU A 119 -17.73 3.82 0.80
C LEU A 119 -17.56 5.30 1.20
N ASP A 120 -17.47 5.57 2.49
CA ASP A 120 -17.06 6.91 2.97
C ASP A 120 -15.54 6.97 3.11
N GLU A 121 -14.92 7.81 2.28
CA GLU A 121 -13.46 7.86 2.10
C GLU A 121 -12.82 9.02 2.86
N SER A 122 -12.83 8.98 4.20
CA SER A 122 -12.32 10.07 5.06
C SER A 122 -10.87 10.50 4.80
N TYR A 123 -10.09 9.67 4.08
CA TYR A 123 -8.70 9.91 3.69
C TYR A 123 -8.53 10.70 2.38
N ILE A 124 -9.60 11.03 1.66
CA ILE A 124 -9.48 11.78 0.40
C ILE A 124 -8.89 13.17 0.66
N TYR A 125 -7.96 13.54 -0.23
CA TYR A 125 -7.33 14.86 -0.21
C TYR A 125 -8.37 15.98 -0.22
N THR A 126 -8.08 17.00 0.60
CA THR A 126 -8.93 18.17 0.77
C THR A 126 -8.05 19.39 0.68
N GLU A 127 -8.40 20.32 -0.19
CA GLU A 127 -7.69 21.59 -0.36
C GLU A 127 -7.72 22.44 0.92
N ASP A 128 -6.83 23.43 1.00
CA ASP A 128 -6.74 24.35 2.15
C ASP A 128 -8.04 25.13 2.41
N ASP A 129 -8.88 25.32 1.39
CA ASP A 129 -10.19 25.97 1.49
C ASP A 129 -11.33 25.03 1.95
N GLY A 130 -11.01 23.76 2.21
CA GLY A 130 -11.95 22.73 2.63
C GLY A 130 -12.61 21.97 1.47
N THR A 131 -12.26 22.26 0.22
CA THR A 131 -12.79 21.55 -0.95
C THR A 131 -12.18 20.14 -1.02
N ARG A 132 -13.02 19.12 -0.88
CA ARG A 132 -12.61 17.72 -1.03
C ARG A 132 -12.53 17.36 -2.52
N ASN A 133 -11.48 16.64 -2.92
CA ASN A 133 -11.38 16.08 -4.28
C ASN A 133 -12.60 15.22 -4.63
N GLN A 134 -12.93 15.20 -5.91
CA GLN A 134 -13.91 14.25 -6.42
C GLN A 134 -13.36 12.82 -6.32
N VAL A 135 -14.23 11.85 -6.05
CA VAL A 135 -13.81 10.44 -5.94
C VAL A 135 -13.39 9.84 -7.28
N ALA A 136 -13.88 10.40 -8.40
CA ALA A 136 -13.53 10.04 -9.76
C ALA A 136 -13.96 11.18 -10.70
N ASP A 137 -13.21 11.39 -11.79
CA ASP A 137 -13.52 12.43 -12.78
C ASP A 137 -14.66 12.02 -13.73
N GLN A 138 -14.87 10.71 -13.90
CA GLN A 138 -15.91 10.13 -14.75
C GLN A 138 -16.61 8.95 -14.07
N ASN A 139 -17.84 8.68 -14.51
CA ASN A 139 -18.56 7.49 -14.07
C ASN A 139 -17.93 6.23 -14.69
N PHE A 140 -17.80 5.19 -13.87
CA PHE A 140 -17.36 3.86 -14.29
C PHE A 140 -18.09 2.79 -13.49
N ASP A 141 -18.19 1.60 -14.07
CA ASP A 141 -18.72 0.41 -13.45
C ASP A 141 -17.85 -0.75 -13.92
N ILE A 142 -17.04 -1.29 -13.00
CA ILE A 142 -16.07 -2.33 -13.31
C ILE A 142 -16.21 -3.50 -12.35
N THR A 143 -15.81 -4.68 -12.82
CA THR A 143 -15.55 -5.83 -11.94
C THR A 143 -14.07 -6.17 -11.97
N VAL A 144 -13.42 -6.17 -10.82
CA VAL A 144 -11.98 -6.43 -10.72
C VAL A 144 -11.67 -7.85 -11.17
N PRO A 145 -10.79 -8.07 -12.17
CA PRO A 145 -10.45 -9.40 -12.65
C PRO A 145 -9.79 -10.27 -11.59
N ALA A 146 -9.89 -11.60 -11.76
CA ALA A 146 -9.20 -12.56 -10.92
C ALA A 146 -7.68 -12.31 -10.90
N GLY A 147 -7.05 -12.40 -9.72
CA GLY A 147 -5.61 -12.21 -9.55
C GLY A 147 -5.12 -10.77 -9.68
N ARG A 148 -6.03 -9.78 -9.76
CA ARG A 148 -5.71 -8.37 -9.91
C ARG A 148 -6.41 -7.52 -8.85
N ILE A 149 -5.91 -6.30 -8.65
CA ILE A 149 -6.45 -5.31 -7.73
C ILE A 149 -6.71 -3.99 -8.46
N TRP A 150 -7.73 -3.26 -8.00
CA TRP A 150 -8.03 -1.90 -8.41
C TRP A 150 -7.49 -0.94 -7.35
N VAL A 151 -6.55 -0.07 -7.73
CA VAL A 151 -5.85 0.82 -6.80
C VAL A 151 -6.07 2.27 -7.17
N MET A 152 -6.25 3.12 -6.17
CA MET A 152 -6.42 4.56 -6.38
C MET A 152 -5.55 5.36 -5.40
N GLY A 153 -5.20 6.58 -5.81
CA GLY A 153 -4.57 7.57 -4.96
C GLY A 153 -5.56 8.18 -3.98
N ASP A 154 -5.05 8.63 -2.84
CA ASP A 154 -5.87 9.41 -1.88
C ASP A 154 -6.02 10.88 -2.35
N HIS A 155 -5.06 11.38 -3.13
CA HIS A 155 -5.16 12.64 -3.88
C HIS A 155 -5.59 12.34 -5.32
N ARG A 156 -6.90 12.19 -5.52
CA ARG A 156 -7.53 11.65 -6.74
C ARG A 156 -7.10 12.40 -8.00
N GLU A 157 -7.16 13.73 -7.96
CA GLU A 157 -6.89 14.60 -9.11
C GLU A 157 -5.38 14.67 -9.46
N ALA A 158 -4.50 14.14 -8.61
CA ALA A 158 -3.05 14.13 -8.80
C ALA A 158 -2.47 12.70 -8.84
N SER A 159 -3.28 11.72 -9.25
CA SER A 159 -2.93 10.30 -9.16
C SER A 159 -3.06 9.58 -10.50
N GLY A 160 -1.90 9.15 -11.03
CA GLY A 160 -1.86 8.11 -12.05
C GLY A 160 -2.04 6.74 -11.45
N ASP A 161 -3.28 6.27 -11.45
CA ASP A 161 -3.73 5.03 -10.85
C ASP A 161 -4.69 4.27 -11.76
N SER A 162 -5.38 3.27 -11.22
CA SER A 162 -6.24 2.41 -12.02
C SER A 162 -7.31 3.19 -12.80
N LEU A 163 -7.86 4.27 -12.24
CA LEU A 163 -8.90 5.03 -12.93
C LEU A 163 -8.32 5.76 -14.14
N GLU A 164 -7.20 6.47 -13.97
CA GLU A 164 -6.55 7.18 -15.09
C GLU A 164 -6.23 6.20 -16.23
N HIS A 165 -5.66 5.03 -15.92
CA HIS A 165 -5.32 4.03 -16.93
C HIS A 165 -6.54 3.36 -17.58
N TYR A 166 -7.66 3.26 -16.87
CA TYR A 166 -8.91 2.81 -17.46
C TYR A 166 -9.48 3.80 -18.46
N GLU A 167 -9.43 5.09 -18.13
CA GLU A 167 -9.92 6.17 -18.99
C GLU A 167 -9.05 6.38 -20.23
N GLN A 168 -7.73 6.22 -20.08
CA GLN A 168 -6.75 6.39 -21.16
C GLN A 168 -6.50 5.13 -21.98
N SER A 169 -7.07 3.98 -21.59
CA SER A 169 -6.86 2.72 -22.30
C SER A 169 -7.33 2.81 -23.75
N SER A 170 -6.46 2.35 -24.65
CA SER A 170 -6.77 2.24 -26.09
C SER A 170 -7.49 0.94 -26.46
N ALA A 171 -7.75 0.06 -25.49
CA ALA A 171 -8.44 -1.20 -25.73
C ALA A 171 -9.91 -0.98 -26.12
N THR A 172 -10.39 -1.79 -27.06
CA THR A 172 -11.75 -1.66 -27.61
C THR A 172 -12.80 -2.45 -26.83
N ASP A 173 -12.36 -3.38 -25.98
CA ASP A 173 -13.23 -4.18 -25.11
C ASP A 173 -12.89 -3.96 -23.64
N GLU A 174 -13.84 -4.29 -22.77
CA GLU A 174 -13.72 -4.07 -21.32
C GLU A 174 -12.60 -4.89 -20.69
N ALA A 175 -12.39 -6.12 -21.17
CA ALA A 175 -11.36 -7.00 -20.64
C ALA A 175 -9.95 -6.44 -20.87
N GLY A 176 -9.70 -5.88 -22.06
CA GLY A 176 -8.46 -5.18 -22.38
C GLY A 176 -8.28 -3.91 -21.55
N LYS A 177 -9.35 -3.11 -21.39
CA LYS A 177 -9.30 -1.91 -20.53
C LYS A 177 -8.93 -2.26 -19.09
N LEU A 178 -9.54 -3.31 -18.54
CA LEU A 178 -9.23 -3.78 -17.20
C LEU A 178 -7.83 -4.37 -17.11
N ALA A 179 -7.32 -5.02 -18.16
CA ALA A 179 -5.94 -5.52 -18.20
C ALA A 179 -4.92 -4.36 -18.14
N ASP A 180 -5.18 -3.26 -18.84
CA ASP A 180 -4.35 -2.05 -18.82
C ASP A 180 -4.48 -1.30 -17.48
N ALA A 181 -5.65 -1.34 -16.84
CA ALA A 181 -5.99 -0.49 -15.70
C ALA A 181 -5.85 -1.12 -14.31
N THR A 182 -5.75 -2.44 -14.20
CA THR A 182 -5.64 -3.10 -12.88
C THR A 182 -4.21 -3.58 -12.63
N VAL A 183 -3.85 -3.81 -11.37
CA VAL A 183 -2.51 -4.24 -10.99
C VAL A 183 -2.51 -5.74 -10.67
N PRO A 184 -1.61 -6.57 -11.23
CA PRO A 184 -1.47 -7.97 -10.82
C PRO A 184 -1.08 -8.08 -9.34
N ILE A 185 -1.72 -8.98 -8.58
CA ILE A 185 -1.36 -9.21 -7.17
C ILE A 185 0.13 -9.61 -7.03
N GLU A 186 0.65 -10.38 -8.00
CA GLU A 186 2.04 -10.80 -8.05
C GLU A 186 3.06 -9.66 -8.25
N SER A 187 2.63 -8.49 -8.72
CA SER A 187 3.52 -7.32 -8.84
C SER A 187 3.59 -6.50 -7.55
N VAL A 188 2.78 -6.83 -6.54
CA VAL A 188 2.77 -6.15 -5.25
C VAL A 188 4.04 -6.52 -4.46
N VAL A 189 4.83 -5.49 -4.15
CA VAL A 189 6.07 -5.61 -3.38
C VAL A 189 5.80 -5.80 -1.89
N GLY A 190 4.75 -5.16 -1.36
CA GLY A 190 4.34 -5.34 0.03
C GLY A 190 3.38 -4.27 0.55
N ARG A 191 2.97 -4.42 1.80
CA ARG A 191 2.06 -3.48 2.49
C ARG A 191 2.83 -2.37 3.19
N ALA A 192 2.56 -1.12 2.85
CA ALA A 192 3.00 0.01 3.67
C ALA A 192 2.16 0.05 4.96
N PHE A 193 2.81 0.02 6.11
CA PHE A 193 2.12 -0.10 7.41
C PHE A 193 2.47 1.00 8.41
N THR A 194 3.50 1.80 8.15
CA THR A 194 3.85 2.94 9.01
C THR A 194 4.66 3.98 8.24
N ILE A 195 4.40 5.25 8.56
CA ILE A 195 5.32 6.36 8.31
C ILE A 195 6.25 6.40 9.51
N PHE A 196 7.56 6.30 9.30
CA PHE A 196 8.54 6.34 10.39
C PHE A 196 9.38 7.64 10.38
N TRP A 197 9.33 8.39 9.27
CA TRP A 197 10.02 9.66 9.13
C TRP A 197 9.24 10.58 8.18
N PRO A 198 9.16 11.90 8.43
CA PRO A 198 9.75 12.64 9.55
C PRO A 198 9.08 12.31 10.90
N ALA A 199 9.81 12.46 12.01
CA ALA A 199 9.37 11.99 13.32
C ALA A 199 8.06 12.64 13.82
N ASN A 200 7.78 13.88 13.40
CA ASN A 200 6.53 14.59 13.71
C ASN A 200 5.31 14.05 12.95
N ARG A 201 5.51 13.17 11.96
CA ARG A 201 4.46 12.50 11.19
C ARG A 201 4.45 11.00 11.38
N ALA A 202 5.25 10.47 12.32
CA ALA A 202 5.33 9.05 12.54
C ALA A 202 3.96 8.51 13.00
N THR A 203 3.39 7.60 12.22
CA THR A 203 2.05 7.03 12.45
C THR A 203 1.92 5.65 11.84
N TRP A 204 0.91 4.90 12.28
CA TRP A 204 0.53 3.63 11.68
C TRP A 204 -0.45 3.86 10.52
N LEU A 205 -0.28 3.10 9.44
CA LEU A 205 -1.16 3.10 8.29
C LEU A 205 -2.18 1.96 8.46
N SER A 206 -3.27 2.24 9.17
CA SER A 206 -4.39 1.31 9.36
C SER A 206 -5.31 1.29 8.14
N VAL A 207 -6.07 0.19 8.02
CA VAL A 207 -7.19 0.13 7.08
C VAL A 207 -8.35 0.93 7.72
N PRO A 208 -9.01 1.83 6.98
CA PRO A 208 -10.21 2.52 7.47
C PRO A 208 -11.35 1.54 7.75
N ASP A 209 -12.08 1.74 8.86
CA ASP A 209 -13.12 0.80 9.35
C ASP A 209 -14.28 0.65 8.35
N GLU A 210 -14.50 1.65 7.50
CA GLU A 210 -15.53 1.65 6.46
C GLU A 210 -15.39 0.46 5.51
N TYR A 211 -14.15 0.00 5.27
CA TYR A 211 -13.88 -1.17 4.43
C TYR A 211 -14.33 -2.50 5.05
N GLU A 212 -14.45 -2.59 6.38
CA GLU A 212 -14.93 -3.81 7.04
C GLU A 212 -16.42 -4.06 6.79
N THR A 213 -17.16 -3.01 6.43
CA THR A 213 -18.60 -3.10 6.15
C THR A 213 -18.91 -3.60 4.74
N ILE A 214 -17.91 -3.61 3.85
CA ILE A 214 -18.08 -4.00 2.46
C ILE A 214 -18.17 -5.53 2.38
N PRO A 215 -19.27 -6.10 1.85
CA PRO A 215 -19.39 -7.53 1.68
C PRO A 215 -18.35 -8.05 0.69
N ASN A 216 -17.99 -9.32 0.82
CA ASN A 216 -17.20 -10.00 -0.20
C ASN A 216 -17.95 -9.98 -1.54
N ALA A 217 -17.20 -10.06 -2.63
CA ALA A 217 -17.75 -10.20 -3.97
C ALA A 217 -18.74 -11.36 -4.03
N SER A 218 -19.88 -11.16 -4.70
CA SER A 218 -20.90 -12.19 -4.86
C SER A 218 -20.31 -13.40 -5.58
N GLY A 219 -20.19 -14.54 -4.87
CA GLY A 219 -19.61 -15.77 -5.41
C GLY A 219 -18.30 -16.24 -4.76
N GLN A 220 -17.82 -15.54 -3.71
CA GLN A 220 -16.76 -16.00 -2.81
C GLN A 220 -17.30 -16.39 -1.43
#